data_AF-A0A8H3FC10-F1
#
_entry.id   AF-A0A8H3FC10-F1
#
_cell.length_a   1.000
_cell.length_b   1.000
_cell.length_c   1.000
_cell.angle_alpha   90.00
_cell.angle_beta   90.00
_cell.angle_gamma   90.00
#
_symmetry.space_group_name_H-M   'P 1'
#
loop_
_entity.id
_entity.type
_entity.pdbx_description
1 polymer ?
#
loop_
_entity_poly.entity_id
_entity_poly.type
_entity_poly.pdbx_seq_one_letter_code
_entity_poly.pdbx_strand_id
1 'polypeptide(L)'
;MANSRDSTEHVNKKPRIDRESFDTMVIVKVGPDKTVFRMHKRIICNVSPFFKVAFEGKFREAQDQILELPDENVDMFKYFQLWVYTDNIIAKDETVKDVTGMLLADLYIFGEMCGIPDLQNAAIDVLIDKYEFHQQITTLILHKIYGNTPETTPLRRLMVDFVACIDGGLPDWFANSRDQYPTDFLIDLAVALSKLKCGTKTVIMDFRASRFDYHVKPPVSLPVSEAAASKQR
;
A
#
# COMPACT_ATOMS: atom_id res chain seq x y z
N MET A 1 -1.47 -38.18 -18.95
CA MET A 1 -2.44 -37.29 -19.63
C MET A 1 -2.46 -35.97 -18.88
N ALA A 2 -2.33 -34.88 -19.63
CA ALA A 2 -2.08 -33.52 -19.17
C ALA A 2 -3.31 -32.85 -18.55
N ASN A 3 -3.08 -31.97 -17.57
CA ASN A 3 -3.36 -30.52 -17.64
C ASN A 3 -2.95 -29.91 -16.28
N SER A 4 -1.80 -29.23 -16.22
CA SER A 4 -1.66 -27.80 -16.54
C SER A 4 -2.70 -26.95 -15.81
N ARG A 5 -2.37 -26.58 -14.56
CA ARG A 5 -2.87 -25.34 -13.97
C ARG A 5 -1.80 -24.29 -14.26
N ASP A 6 -1.87 -23.78 -15.48
CA ASP A 6 -1.29 -22.50 -15.83
C ASP A 6 -2.12 -21.43 -15.11
N SER A 7 -1.78 -21.17 -13.85
CA SER A 7 -2.24 -19.99 -13.14
C SER A 7 -1.47 -18.82 -13.72
N THR A 8 -2.03 -18.23 -14.76
CA THR A 8 -1.59 -16.96 -15.33
C THR A 8 -1.69 -15.88 -14.26
N GLU A 9 -0.60 -15.72 -13.52
CA GLU A 9 -0.26 -14.55 -12.73
C GLU A 9 -0.37 -13.31 -13.63
N HIS A 10 -1.50 -12.62 -13.56
CA HIS A 10 -1.60 -11.25 -14.04
C HIS A 10 -0.95 -10.32 -13.01
N VAL A 11 0.36 -10.47 -12.81
CA VAL A 11 1.16 -9.39 -12.23
C VAL A 11 1.14 -8.28 -13.28
N ASN A 12 0.41 -7.21 -13.03
CA ASN A 12 0.54 -5.97 -13.79
C ASN A 12 1.97 -5.47 -13.61
N LYS A 13 2.89 -5.93 -14.46
CA LYS A 13 4.25 -5.42 -14.49
C LYS A 13 4.20 -3.95 -14.88
N LYS A 14 4.98 -3.11 -14.17
CA LYS A 14 5.18 -1.71 -14.55
C LYS A 14 5.48 -1.60 -16.05
N PRO A 15 5.02 -0.52 -16.71
CA PRO A 15 5.28 -0.31 -18.13
C PRO A 15 6.77 -0.43 -18.44
N ARG A 16 7.09 -1.06 -19.58
CA ARG A 16 8.48 -1.31 -19.99
C ARG A 16 9.23 0.03 -20.10
N ILE A 17 10.34 0.13 -19.37
CA ILE A 17 11.27 1.25 -19.48
C ILE A 17 12.11 1.06 -20.75
N ASP A 18 12.16 2.07 -21.61
CA ASP A 18 13.05 2.13 -22.78
C ASP A 18 14.01 3.32 -22.67
N ARG A 19 14.74 3.63 -23.74
CA ARG A 19 15.72 4.72 -23.75
C ARG A 19 15.08 6.11 -23.62
N GLU A 20 13.91 6.30 -24.21
CA GLU A 20 13.17 7.58 -24.19
C GLU A 20 12.54 7.85 -22.82
N SER A 21 12.43 6.83 -21.96
CA SER A 21 12.01 7.02 -20.56
C SER A 21 12.89 8.00 -19.80
N PHE A 22 14.11 8.26 -20.26
CA PHE A 22 15.10 9.09 -19.57
C PHE A 22 15.26 10.51 -20.15
N ASP A 23 14.46 10.87 -21.17
CA ASP A 23 14.68 12.11 -21.93
C ASP A 23 14.27 13.39 -21.17
N THR A 24 13.23 13.31 -20.35
CA THR A 24 12.63 14.48 -19.69
C THR A 24 12.59 14.31 -18.18
N MET A 25 12.98 15.36 -17.46
CA MET A 25 12.96 15.43 -16.00
C MET A 25 11.84 16.34 -15.50
N VAL A 26 11.27 15.97 -14.36
CA VAL A 26 10.35 16.77 -13.56
C VAL A 26 10.91 16.96 -12.15
N ILE A 27 10.41 17.98 -11.46
CA ILE A 27 10.75 18.27 -10.07
C ILE A 27 9.53 18.02 -9.18
N VAL A 28 9.73 17.28 -8.10
CA VAL A 28 8.76 17.17 -7.01
C VAL A 28 9.38 17.77 -5.75
N LYS A 29 8.71 18.77 -5.16
CA LYS A 29 9.14 19.39 -3.89
C LYS A 29 8.30 18.81 -2.76
N VAL A 30 8.94 18.19 -1.78
CA VAL A 30 8.25 17.43 -0.71
C VAL A 30 8.55 18.03 0.65
N GLY A 31 7.52 18.06 1.50
CA GLY A 31 7.61 18.51 2.88
C GLY A 31 7.66 20.04 3.03
N PRO A 32 7.66 20.53 4.29
CA PRO A 32 7.62 21.97 4.60
C PRO A 32 8.84 22.72 4.06
N ASP A 33 10.01 22.07 4.06
CA ASP A 33 11.26 22.64 3.56
C ASP A 33 11.43 22.51 2.03
N LYS A 34 10.41 21.99 1.34
CA LYS A 34 10.39 21.82 -0.12
C LYS A 34 11.60 21.06 -0.65
N THR A 35 11.96 19.95 -0.01
CA THR A 35 13.07 19.08 -0.43
C THR A 35 12.87 18.66 -1.88
N VAL A 36 13.87 18.90 -2.73
CA VAL A 36 13.77 18.75 -4.19
C VAL A 36 14.15 17.35 -4.63
N PHE A 37 13.18 16.65 -5.23
CA PHE A 37 13.36 15.37 -5.91
C PHE A 37 13.30 15.57 -7.41
N ARG A 38 14.28 15.01 -8.14
CA ARG A 38 14.33 15.03 -9.60
C ARG A 38 14.02 13.64 -10.12
N MET A 39 13.02 13.53 -10.98
CA MET A 39 12.55 12.24 -11.50
C MET A 39 12.29 12.31 -13.01
N HIS A 40 12.37 11.17 -13.69
CA HIS A 40 12.07 11.12 -15.11
C HIS A 40 10.56 11.12 -15.33
N LYS A 41 10.09 12.09 -16.13
CA LYS A 41 8.67 12.34 -16.37
C LYS A 41 7.94 11.09 -16.82
N ARG A 42 8.46 10.43 -17.85
CA ARG A 42 7.81 9.27 -18.46
C ARG A 42 7.69 8.12 -17.48
N ILE A 43 8.71 7.90 -16.64
CA ILE A 43 8.71 6.85 -15.61
C ILE A 43 7.63 7.13 -14.56
N ILE A 44 7.62 8.32 -13.96
CA ILE A 44 6.68 8.62 -12.87
C ILE A 44 5.23 8.71 -13.37
N CYS A 45 4.99 9.24 -14.57
CA CYS A 45 3.65 9.31 -15.18
C CYS A 45 3.13 7.92 -15.60
N ASN A 46 4.02 6.99 -15.95
CA ASN A 46 3.66 5.61 -16.26
C ASN A 46 3.25 4.81 -15.02
N VAL A 47 3.83 5.15 -13.86
CA VAL A 47 3.56 4.47 -12.59
C VAL A 47 2.26 4.96 -11.95
N SER A 48 1.83 6.19 -12.24
CA SER A 48 0.73 6.82 -11.49
C SER A 48 -0.13 7.73 -12.36
N PRO A 49 -1.47 7.55 -12.32
CA PRO A 49 -2.40 8.47 -12.96
C PRO A 49 -2.33 9.88 -12.35
N PHE A 50 -2.05 10.00 -11.04
CA PHE A 50 -1.91 11.29 -10.36
C PHE A 50 -0.77 12.12 -10.97
N PHE A 51 0.44 11.55 -11.08
CA PHE A 51 1.58 12.24 -11.67
C PHE A 51 1.39 12.50 -13.16
N LYS A 52 0.72 11.59 -13.88
CA LYS A 52 0.35 11.80 -15.28
C LYS A 52 -0.54 13.04 -15.46
N VAL A 53 -1.59 13.16 -14.65
CA VAL A 53 -2.47 14.34 -14.67
C VAL A 53 -1.70 15.60 -14.29
N ALA A 54 -0.81 15.54 -13.29
CA ALA A 54 -0.02 16.68 -12.85
C ALA A 54 0.94 17.21 -13.94
N PHE A 55 1.67 16.32 -14.63
CA PHE A 55 2.75 16.73 -15.55
C PHE A 55 2.38 16.74 -17.04
N GLU A 56 1.28 16.08 -17.42
CA GLU A 56 0.75 16.05 -18.81
C GLU A 56 -0.62 16.71 -18.93
N GLY A 57 -1.20 17.18 -17.82
CA GLY A 57 -2.47 17.87 -17.80
C GLY A 57 -2.38 19.31 -18.32
N LYS A 58 -3.37 20.12 -17.91
CA LYS A 58 -3.51 21.52 -18.35
C LYS A 58 -3.18 22.53 -17.25
N PHE A 59 -2.75 22.04 -16.08
CA PHE A 59 -2.48 22.87 -14.91
C PHE A 59 -1.06 23.45 -14.95
N ARG A 60 -0.74 24.34 -14.01
CA ARG A 60 0.53 25.05 -13.98
C ARG A 60 1.72 24.09 -13.82
N GLU A 61 1.51 23.00 -13.09
CA GLU A 61 2.49 21.92 -12.87
C GLU A 61 2.93 21.28 -14.20
N ALA A 62 2.02 21.17 -15.17
CA ALA A 62 2.33 20.66 -16.50
C ALA A 62 3.11 21.67 -17.35
N GLN A 63 3.01 22.97 -17.06
CA GLN A 63 3.83 23.99 -17.72
C GLN A 63 5.21 24.10 -17.06
N ASP A 64 5.23 24.18 -15.74
CA ASP A 64 6.44 24.39 -14.94
C ASP A 64 7.29 23.11 -14.82
N GLN A 65 6.68 21.93 -15.02
CA GLN A 65 7.28 20.62 -14.72
C GLN A 65 7.71 20.51 -13.24
N ILE A 66 6.97 21.19 -12.35
CA ILE A 66 7.18 21.25 -10.91
C ILE A 66 5.88 20.90 -10.20
N LEU A 67 5.92 19.94 -9.28
CA LEU A 67 4.83 19.60 -8.37
C LEU A 67 5.26 19.84 -6.92
N GLU A 68 4.40 20.41 -6.09
CA GLU A 68 4.65 20.61 -4.66
C GLU A 68 3.72 19.71 -3.82
N LEU A 69 4.30 18.99 -2.85
CA LEU A 69 3.65 18.08 -1.92
C LEU A 69 4.05 18.46 -0.48
N PRO A 70 3.51 19.57 0.07
CA PRO A 70 4.00 20.16 1.32
C PRO A 70 3.69 19.29 2.56
N ASP A 71 2.62 18.50 2.52
CA ASP A 71 2.15 17.69 3.64
C ASP A 71 2.78 16.28 3.67
N GLU A 72 3.53 15.93 2.62
CA GLU A 72 4.10 14.59 2.47
C GLU A 72 5.45 14.45 3.19
N ASN A 73 5.69 13.25 3.71
CA ASN A 73 6.91 12.92 4.43
C ASN A 73 8.09 12.75 3.45
N VAL A 74 9.18 13.48 3.70
CA VAL A 74 10.39 13.48 2.85
C VAL A 74 11.06 12.11 2.83
N ASP A 75 11.15 11.42 3.95
CA ASP A 75 11.76 10.10 4.02
C ASP A 75 10.90 9.07 3.27
N MET A 76 9.58 9.05 3.49
CA MET A 76 8.65 8.23 2.70
C MET A 76 8.87 8.43 1.20
N PHE A 77 9.01 9.68 0.75
CA PHE A 77 9.21 9.96 -0.67
C PHE A 77 10.56 9.45 -1.21
N LYS A 78 11.62 9.35 -0.39
CA LYS A 78 12.88 8.69 -0.79
C LYS A 78 12.65 7.21 -1.10
N TYR A 79 11.88 6.50 -0.25
CA TYR A 79 11.54 5.09 -0.48
C TYR A 79 10.62 4.93 -1.70
N PHE A 80 9.66 5.83 -1.88
CA PHE A 80 8.84 5.87 -3.09
C PHE A 80 9.72 6.05 -4.34
N GLN A 81 10.63 7.01 -4.35
CA GLN A 81 11.53 7.24 -5.48
C GLN A 81 12.38 6.00 -5.76
N LEU A 82 12.98 5.38 -4.74
CA LEU A 82 13.74 4.13 -4.89
C LEU A 82 12.87 3.04 -5.53
N TRP A 83 11.66 2.83 -5.02
CA TRP A 83 10.74 1.83 -5.52
C TRP A 83 10.33 2.11 -6.98
N VAL A 84 10.12 3.37 -7.36
CA VAL A 84 9.82 3.75 -8.75
C VAL A 84 10.88 3.24 -9.72
N TYR A 85 12.16 3.31 -9.35
CA TYR A 85 13.27 2.90 -10.23
C TYR A 85 13.71 1.45 -10.10
N THR A 86 13.42 0.79 -8.98
CA THR A 86 14.00 -0.52 -8.67
C THR A 86 12.99 -1.62 -8.39
N ASP A 87 11.71 -1.29 -8.26
CA ASP A 87 10.65 -2.17 -7.77
C ASP A 87 10.86 -2.71 -6.35
N ASN A 88 11.83 -2.17 -5.61
CA ASN A 88 12.14 -2.57 -4.24
C ASN A 88 11.98 -1.37 -3.31
N ILE A 89 11.31 -1.59 -2.17
CA ILE A 89 11.24 -0.59 -1.09
C ILE A 89 12.53 -0.61 -0.28
N ILE A 90 13.07 -1.80 0.03
CA ILE A 90 14.30 -1.95 0.82
C ILE A 90 15.52 -1.74 -0.09
N ALA A 91 16.43 -0.85 0.30
CA ALA A 91 17.70 -0.67 -0.41
C ALA A 91 18.62 -1.89 -0.28
N LYS A 92 19.61 -2.02 -1.17
CA LYS A 92 20.51 -3.20 -1.19
C LYS A 92 21.37 -3.35 0.07
N ASP A 93 21.68 -2.24 0.71
CA ASP A 93 22.46 -2.13 1.95
C ASP A 93 21.59 -2.01 3.20
N GLU A 94 20.27 -2.17 3.04
CA GLU A 94 19.26 -2.06 4.10
C GLU A 94 18.58 -3.41 4.35
N THR A 95 17.98 -3.57 5.52
CA THR A 95 17.12 -4.71 5.85
C THR A 95 15.73 -4.24 6.30
N VAL A 96 14.77 -5.15 6.38
CA VAL A 96 13.41 -4.86 6.89
C VAL A 96 13.38 -4.30 8.32
N LYS A 97 14.48 -4.44 9.08
CA LYS A 97 14.61 -3.93 10.44
C LYS A 97 14.75 -2.41 10.47
N ASP A 98 15.43 -1.88 9.46
CA ASP A 98 15.82 -0.46 9.36
C ASP A 98 14.61 0.41 8.96
N VAL A 99 13.61 -0.20 8.32
CA VAL A 99 12.39 0.48 7.88
C VAL A 99 11.31 0.44 8.96
N THR A 100 10.72 1.58 9.31
CA THR A 100 9.65 1.63 10.34
C THR A 100 8.28 1.21 9.78
N GLY A 101 7.42 0.62 10.63
CA GLY A 101 6.03 0.32 10.24
C GLY A 101 5.23 1.57 9.88
N MET A 102 5.51 2.71 10.52
CA MET A 102 4.90 4.01 10.20
C MET A 102 5.22 4.44 8.77
N LEU A 103 6.48 4.33 8.35
CA LEU A 103 6.90 4.66 6.99
C LEU A 103 6.21 3.75 5.96
N LEU A 104 6.05 2.46 6.25
CA LEU A 104 5.32 1.53 5.38
C LEU A 104 3.83 1.87 5.28
N ALA A 105 3.20 2.31 6.38
CA ALA A 105 1.84 2.83 6.36
C ALA A 105 1.73 4.13 5.55
N ASP A 106 2.69 5.05 5.69
CA ASP A 106 2.76 6.28 4.88
C ASP A 106 2.89 5.94 3.38
N LEU A 107 3.76 5.00 3.01
CA LEU A 107 3.91 4.53 1.62
C LEU A 107 2.61 3.94 1.06
N TYR A 108 1.89 3.15 1.87
CA TYR A 108 0.61 2.59 1.47
C TYR A 108 -0.42 3.70 1.22
N ILE A 109 -0.58 4.64 2.16
CA ILE A 109 -1.54 5.75 2.06
C ILE A 109 -1.18 6.64 0.86
N PHE A 110 0.10 6.92 0.67
CA PHE A 110 0.59 7.66 -0.50
C PHE A 110 0.29 6.93 -1.81
N GLY A 111 0.49 5.60 -1.83
CA GLY A 111 0.13 4.75 -2.96
C GLY A 111 -1.36 4.82 -3.28
N GLU A 112 -2.24 4.82 -2.27
CA GLU A 112 -3.68 5.00 -2.46
C GLU A 112 -4.00 6.38 -3.06
N MET A 113 -3.44 7.44 -2.47
CA MET A 113 -3.62 8.82 -2.95
C MET A 113 -3.19 8.99 -4.41
N CYS A 114 -2.05 8.40 -4.78
CA CYS A 114 -1.51 8.50 -6.14
C CYS A 114 -2.10 7.46 -7.11
N GLY A 115 -2.99 6.58 -6.66
CA GLY A 115 -3.58 5.51 -7.47
C GLY A 115 -2.56 4.48 -7.95
N ILE A 116 -1.70 3.98 -7.06
CA ILE A 116 -0.59 3.05 -7.33
C ILE A 116 -0.77 1.75 -6.51
N PRO A 117 -1.64 0.82 -6.94
CA PRO A 117 -1.87 -0.45 -6.24
C PRO A 117 -0.59 -1.28 -6.03
N ASP A 118 0.34 -1.26 -6.97
CA ASP A 118 1.59 -2.02 -6.85
C ASP A 118 2.48 -1.50 -5.72
N LEU A 119 2.45 -0.20 -5.43
CA LEU A 119 3.16 0.37 -4.29
C LEU A 119 2.48 -0.04 -2.98
N GLN A 120 1.15 -0.04 -2.94
CA GLN A 120 0.38 -0.51 -1.79
C GLN A 120 0.69 -1.98 -1.48
N ASN A 121 0.74 -2.83 -2.50
CA ASN A 121 1.06 -4.25 -2.37
C ASN A 121 2.50 -4.46 -1.91
N ALA A 122 3.47 -3.71 -2.47
CA ALA A 122 4.86 -3.76 -2.01
C ALA A 122 4.99 -3.33 -0.54
N ALA A 123 4.26 -2.30 -0.11
CA ALA A 123 4.26 -1.86 1.29
C ALA A 123 3.66 -2.92 2.23
N ILE A 124 2.58 -3.60 1.82
CA ILE A 124 2.00 -4.73 2.56
C ILE A 124 3.01 -5.86 2.72
N ASP A 125 3.69 -6.25 1.63
CA ASP A 125 4.64 -7.36 1.67
C ASP A 125 5.79 -7.08 2.63
N VAL A 126 6.34 -5.87 2.59
CA VAL A 126 7.41 -5.46 3.52
C VAL A 126 6.89 -5.34 4.95
N LEU A 127 5.64 -4.92 5.16
CA LEU A 127 5.03 -4.83 6.48
C LEU A 127 4.80 -6.21 7.10
N ILE A 128 4.41 -7.21 6.28
CA ILE A 128 4.34 -8.62 6.68
C ILE A 128 5.73 -9.14 7.05
N ASP A 129 6.73 -8.92 6.22
CA ASP A 129 8.11 -9.34 6.50
C ASP A 129 8.64 -8.69 7.80
N LYS A 130 8.27 -7.43 8.05
CA LYS A 130 8.63 -6.73 9.29
C LYS A 130 7.93 -7.31 10.51
N TYR A 131 6.62 -7.56 10.39
CA TYR A 131 5.82 -8.12 11.46
C TYR A 131 6.30 -9.53 11.81
N GLU A 132 6.62 -10.37 10.83
CA GLU A 132 7.18 -11.71 11.07
C GLU A 132 8.49 -11.65 11.86
N PHE A 133 9.31 -10.63 11.61
CA PHE A 133 10.58 -10.44 12.30
C PHE A 133 10.44 -9.91 13.75
N HIS A 134 9.53 -8.98 14.01
CA HIS A 134 9.41 -8.31 15.32
C HIS A 134 8.19 -8.69 16.18
N GLN A 135 7.14 -9.26 15.58
CA GLN A 135 5.87 -9.63 16.21
C GLN A 135 5.23 -8.50 17.05
N GLN A 136 5.35 -7.25 16.59
CA GLN A 136 4.84 -6.08 17.30
C GLN A 136 4.16 -5.09 16.36
N ILE A 137 2.97 -4.64 16.77
CA ILE A 137 2.26 -3.49 16.22
C ILE A 137 2.10 -2.46 17.33
N THR A 138 2.36 -1.19 17.01
CA THR A 138 2.14 -0.10 17.95
C THR A 138 0.74 0.51 17.76
N THR A 139 0.18 1.12 18.80
CA THR A 139 -1.10 1.85 18.68
C THR A 139 -1.01 3.02 17.69
N LEU A 140 0.17 3.62 17.53
CA LEU A 140 0.40 4.75 16.61
C LEU A 140 0.12 4.39 15.14
N ILE A 141 0.57 3.23 14.67
CA ILE A 141 0.32 2.81 13.29
C ILE A 141 -1.18 2.51 13.07
N LEU A 142 -1.88 2.02 14.09
CA LEU A 142 -3.34 1.81 14.02
C LEU A 142 -4.07 3.15 13.85
N HIS A 143 -3.74 4.17 14.66
CA HIS A 143 -4.32 5.52 14.50
C HIS A 143 -4.04 6.11 13.13
N LYS A 144 -2.81 5.94 12.63
CA LYS A 144 -2.45 6.41 11.29
C LYS A 144 -3.31 5.75 10.21
N ILE A 145 -3.39 4.41 10.21
CA ILE A 145 -4.13 3.66 9.19
C ILE A 145 -5.63 3.98 9.27
N TYR A 146 -6.23 3.88 10.45
CA TYR A 146 -7.68 4.10 10.61
C TYR A 146 -8.08 5.57 10.42
N GLY A 147 -7.18 6.52 10.68
CA GLY A 147 -7.45 7.95 10.44
C GLY A 147 -7.34 8.37 8.96
N ASN A 148 -6.69 7.59 8.09
CA ASN A 148 -6.34 8.01 6.73
C ASN A 148 -6.80 7.07 5.61
N THR A 149 -7.51 5.98 5.93
CA THR A 149 -7.96 4.98 4.94
C THR A 149 -9.45 4.68 5.12
N PRO A 150 -10.19 4.26 4.08
CA PRO A 150 -11.58 3.81 4.22
C PRO A 150 -11.70 2.43 4.89
N GLU A 151 -12.89 2.06 5.37
CA GLU A 151 -13.16 0.76 6.02
C GLU A 151 -12.83 -0.46 5.15
N THR A 152 -12.98 -0.34 3.83
CA THR A 152 -12.74 -1.43 2.88
C THR A 152 -11.26 -1.70 2.60
N THR A 153 -10.35 -0.97 3.25
CA THR A 153 -8.91 -1.01 2.98
C THR A 153 -8.30 -2.35 3.42
N PRO A 154 -7.63 -3.10 2.52
CA PRO A 154 -6.97 -4.35 2.89
C PRO A 154 -5.95 -4.22 4.03
N LEU A 155 -5.26 -3.07 4.13
CA LEU A 155 -4.33 -2.79 5.21
C LEU A 155 -5.00 -2.77 6.60
N ARG A 156 -6.25 -2.29 6.73
CA ARG A 156 -7.01 -2.36 8.00
C ARG A 156 -7.25 -3.81 8.42
N ARG A 157 -7.62 -4.67 7.46
CA ARG A 157 -7.81 -6.11 7.70
C ARG A 157 -6.50 -6.78 8.12
N LEU A 158 -5.38 -6.45 7.48
CA LEU A 158 -4.06 -6.95 7.88
C LEU A 158 -3.73 -6.59 9.33
N MET A 159 -3.99 -5.35 9.75
CA MET A 159 -3.78 -4.92 11.14
C MET A 159 -4.63 -5.72 12.14
N VAL A 160 -5.87 -6.02 11.78
CA VAL A 160 -6.77 -6.85 12.60
C VAL A 160 -6.23 -8.27 12.70
N ASP A 161 -5.85 -8.88 11.58
CA ASP A 161 -5.37 -10.26 11.55
C ASP A 161 -4.03 -10.40 12.29
N PHE A 162 -3.12 -9.43 12.17
CA PHE A 162 -1.91 -9.34 12.98
C PHE A 162 -2.17 -9.26 14.49
N VAL A 163 -3.34 -8.83 14.96
CA VAL A 163 -3.66 -8.83 16.41
C VAL A 163 -4.50 -10.04 16.81
N ALA A 164 -5.44 -10.46 15.95
CA ALA A 164 -6.35 -11.56 16.22
C ALA A 164 -5.66 -12.94 16.17
N CYS A 165 -4.61 -13.08 15.35
CA CYS A 165 -3.94 -14.36 15.09
C CYS A 165 -2.62 -14.56 15.86
N ILE A 166 -2.26 -13.66 16.80
CA ILE A 166 -1.11 -13.87 17.70
C ILE A 166 -1.44 -15.00 18.67
N ASP A 167 -0.71 -16.12 18.60
CA ASP A 167 -0.69 -17.21 19.59
C ASP A 167 -2.05 -17.71 20.13
N GLY A 168 -3.14 -17.51 19.39
CA GLY A 168 -4.50 -17.92 19.77
C GLY A 168 -5.24 -16.98 20.72
N GLY A 169 -4.82 -15.73 20.89
CA GLY A 169 -5.52 -14.75 21.73
C GLY A 169 -4.99 -13.32 21.66
N LEU A 170 -5.70 -12.37 22.28
CA LEU A 170 -5.22 -11.00 22.41
C LEU A 170 -3.95 -10.97 23.27
N PRO A 171 -2.86 -10.33 22.84
CA PRO A 171 -1.63 -10.25 23.62
C PRO A 171 -1.82 -9.52 24.95
N ASP A 172 -1.02 -9.84 25.98
CA ASP A 172 -1.08 -9.16 27.29
C ASP A 172 -0.90 -7.64 27.20
N TRP A 173 -0.04 -7.18 26.28
CA TRP A 173 0.16 -5.76 26.04
C TRP A 173 -1.09 -5.05 25.51
N PHE A 174 -2.02 -5.78 24.88
CA PHE A 174 -3.28 -5.23 24.38
C PHE A 174 -4.17 -4.69 25.50
N ALA A 175 -4.27 -5.43 26.60
CA ALA A 175 -5.09 -5.03 27.75
C ALA A 175 -4.53 -3.78 28.47
N ASN A 176 -3.22 -3.57 28.40
CA ASN A 176 -2.52 -2.48 29.09
C ASN A 176 -2.68 -1.11 28.40
N SER A 177 -3.24 -1.07 27.19
CA SER A 177 -3.39 0.16 26.37
C SER A 177 -4.85 0.47 26.01
N ARG A 178 -5.81 0.09 26.87
CA ARG A 178 -7.25 0.08 26.56
C ARG A 178 -7.81 1.39 25.95
N ASP A 179 -7.32 2.54 26.38
CA ASP A 179 -7.80 3.86 25.93
C ASP A 179 -7.03 4.40 24.70
N GLN A 180 -6.13 3.62 24.11
CA GLN A 180 -5.19 4.08 23.08
C GLN A 180 -5.48 3.52 21.70
N TYR A 181 -6.60 2.81 21.49
CA TYR A 181 -6.96 2.21 20.21
C TYR A 181 -8.04 3.01 19.47
N PRO A 182 -7.97 3.09 18.13
CA PRO A 182 -9.09 3.60 17.33
C PRO A 182 -10.36 2.77 17.58
N THR A 183 -11.52 3.42 17.73
CA THR A 183 -12.79 2.73 18.01
C THR A 183 -13.16 1.76 16.89
N ASP A 184 -13.03 2.16 15.63
CA ASP A 184 -13.31 1.31 14.47
C ASP A 184 -12.43 0.06 14.45
N PHE A 185 -11.16 0.19 14.82
CA PHE A 185 -10.25 -0.95 14.94
C PHE A 185 -10.73 -1.95 16.00
N LEU A 186 -11.19 -1.47 17.15
CA LEU A 186 -11.74 -2.34 18.21
C LEU A 186 -13.00 -3.08 17.74
N ILE A 187 -13.85 -2.42 16.95
CA ILE A 187 -15.05 -3.02 16.35
C ILE A 187 -14.65 -4.11 15.35
N ASP A 188 -13.75 -3.80 14.41
CA ASP A 188 -13.28 -4.75 13.40
C ASP A 188 -12.61 -5.96 14.04
N LEU A 189 -11.80 -5.75 15.07
CA LEU A 189 -11.16 -6.80 15.85
C LEU A 189 -12.18 -7.68 16.58
N ALA A 190 -13.19 -7.09 17.22
CA ALA A 190 -14.25 -7.86 17.87
C ALA A 190 -15.03 -8.73 16.87
N VAL A 191 -15.32 -8.21 15.69
CA VAL A 191 -15.95 -8.96 14.59
C VAL A 191 -15.06 -10.11 14.13
N ALA A 192 -13.76 -9.88 13.91
CA ALA A 192 -12.83 -10.93 13.51
C ALA A 192 -12.72 -12.05 14.56
N LEU A 193 -12.56 -11.69 15.84
CA LEU A 193 -12.49 -12.64 16.95
C LEU A 193 -13.78 -13.47 17.10
N SER A 194 -14.95 -12.89 16.83
CA SER A 194 -16.23 -13.62 16.86
C SER A 194 -16.30 -14.74 15.81
N LYS A 195 -15.68 -14.54 14.64
CA LYS A 195 -15.62 -15.52 13.56
C LYS A 195 -14.65 -16.65 13.87
N LEU A 196 -13.53 -16.35 14.53
CA LEU A 196 -12.52 -17.34 14.93
C LEU A 196 -13.04 -18.31 16.00
N LYS A 197 -13.86 -17.84 16.95
CA LYS A 197 -14.39 -18.68 18.05
C LYS A 197 -15.45 -19.72 17.62
N CYS A 198 -15.93 -19.68 16.37
CA CYS A 198 -16.96 -20.62 15.90
C CYS A 198 -16.40 -22.00 15.47
N GLY A 199 -15.06 -22.19 15.47
CA GLY A 199 -14.44 -23.49 15.23
C GLY A 199 -13.18 -23.66 16.08
N THR A 200 -13.16 -24.68 16.93
CA THR A 200 -12.01 -25.06 17.78
C THR A 200 -10.82 -25.50 16.92
N LYS A 201 -10.02 -24.53 16.46
CA LYS A 201 -8.60 -24.66 16.09
C LYS A 201 -8.00 -23.25 16.08
N THR A 202 -6.98 -23.02 16.90
CA THR A 202 -6.12 -21.83 16.78
C THR A 202 -5.57 -21.80 15.36
N VAL A 203 -6.03 -20.86 14.53
CA VAL A 203 -5.49 -20.66 13.19
C VAL A 203 -4.18 -19.90 13.37
N ILE A 204 -3.06 -20.61 13.34
CA ILE A 204 -1.76 -19.98 13.14
C ILE A 204 -1.75 -19.54 11.68
N MET A 205 -1.89 -18.24 11.44
CA MET A 205 -1.92 -17.68 10.10
C MET A 205 -0.47 -17.49 9.60
N ASP A 206 -0.14 -18.16 8.50
CA ASP A 206 1.10 -17.89 7.76
C ASP A 206 0.87 -16.65 6.89
N PHE A 207 1.26 -15.48 7.42
CA PHE A 207 1.08 -14.20 6.73
C PHE A 207 1.91 -14.14 5.44
N ARG A 208 3.13 -14.68 5.44
CA ARG A 208 3.97 -14.76 4.25
C ARG A 208 3.31 -15.55 3.12
N ALA A 209 2.69 -16.69 3.43
CA ALA A 209 1.96 -17.50 2.46
C ALA A 209 0.64 -16.85 2.01
N SER A 210 0.00 -16.07 2.89
CA SER A 210 -1.31 -15.45 2.64
C SER A 210 -1.23 -13.99 2.17
N ARG A 211 -0.03 -13.46 1.88
CA ARG A 211 0.19 -12.02 1.58
C ARG A 211 -0.73 -11.46 0.49
N PHE A 212 -0.99 -12.26 -0.54
CA PHE A 212 -1.80 -11.88 -1.69
C PHE A 212 -3.27 -11.65 -1.34
N ASP A 213 -3.74 -12.22 -0.23
CA ASP A 213 -5.11 -11.97 0.22
C ASP A 213 -5.29 -10.49 0.58
N TYR A 214 -4.23 -9.84 1.08
CA TYR A 214 -4.20 -8.45 1.50
C TYR A 214 -3.86 -7.48 0.37
N HIS A 215 -3.50 -7.95 -0.82
CA HIS A 215 -3.20 -7.07 -1.94
C HIS A 215 -4.46 -6.35 -2.44
N VAL A 216 -4.27 -5.10 -2.86
CA VAL A 216 -5.30 -4.32 -3.54
C VAL A 216 -5.61 -5.01 -4.86
N LYS A 217 -6.85 -5.48 -5.01
CA LYS A 217 -7.31 -6.14 -6.22
C LYS A 217 -7.59 -5.09 -7.30
N PRO A 218 -7.24 -5.34 -8.57
CA PRO A 218 -7.64 -4.46 -9.65
C PRO A 218 -9.18 -4.34 -9.68
N PRO A 219 -9.73 -3.18 -10.06
CA PRO A 219 -11.16 -3.04 -10.23
C PRO A 219 -11.63 -4.11 -11.22
N VAL A 220 -12.62 -4.91 -10.81
CA VAL A 220 -13.24 -5.91 -11.69
C VAL A 220 -13.74 -5.15 -12.91
N SER A 221 -13.15 -5.40 -14.08
CA SER A 221 -13.68 -4.88 -15.32
C SER A 221 -15.08 -5.46 -15.50
N LEU A 222 -16.10 -4.61 -15.32
CA LEU A 222 -17.46 -5.01 -15.63
C LEU A 222 -17.48 -5.45 -17.11
N PRO A 223 -18.03 -6.64 -17.43
CA PRO A 223 -18.14 -7.06 -18.82
C PRO A 223 -18.92 -5.99 -19.59
N VAL A 224 -18.38 -5.63 -20.76
CA VAL A 224 -18.86 -4.56 -21.66
C VAL A 224 -20.33 -4.74 -22.09
N SER A 225 -20.96 -5.87 -21.78
CA SER A 225 -22.36 -6.16 -22.11
C SER A 225 -23.40 -5.40 -21.28
N GLU A 226 -23.08 -4.82 -20.12
CA GLU A 226 -24.07 -4.11 -19.29
C GLU A 226 -24.11 -2.59 -19.52
N ALA A 227 -23.08 -2.01 -20.15
CA ALA A 227 -23.03 -0.57 -20.45
C ALA A 227 -23.88 -0.17 -21.67
N ALA A 228 -24.40 -1.14 -22.44
CA ALA A 228 -25.23 -0.88 -23.62
C ALA A 228 -26.73 -0.83 -23.31
N ALA A 229 -27.19 -1.27 -22.14
CA ALA A 229 -28.62 -1.38 -21.82
C ALA A 229 -29.25 -0.08 -21.26
N SER A 230 -28.45 0.94 -20.94
CA SER A 230 -28.91 2.17 -20.29
C SER A 230 -29.01 3.40 -21.22
N LYS A 231 -28.91 3.21 -22.55
CA LYS A 231 -29.13 4.27 -23.56
C LYS A 231 -30.41 4.13 -24.40
N GLN A 232 -31.34 3.26 -24.01
CA GLN A 232 -32.68 3.18 -24.60
C GLN A 232 -33.74 3.14 -23.49
N ARG A 233 -34.03 4.30 -22.89
CA ARG A 233 -35.32 4.62 -22.27
C ARG A 233 -35.48 6.13 -22.14
#